data_AF-A0A947M2W5-F1
#
_entry.id   AF-A0A947M2W5-F1
#
_cell.length_a   1.000
_cell.length_b   1.000
_cell.length_c   1.000
_cell.angle_alpha   90.00
_cell.angle_beta   90.00
_cell.angle_gamma   90.00
#
_symmetry.space_group_name_H-M   'P 1'
#
loop_
_entity.id
_entity.type
_entity.pdbx_description
1 polymer ?
#
loop_
_entity_poly.entity_id
_entity_poly.type
_entity_poly.pdbx_seq_one_letter_code
_entity_poly.pdbx_strand_id
1 'polypeptide(L)'
;MILRLALILMLSIIPAPLAHATDLDAVEQKLESSRKQQLEQEAQAKAHKKELEAAKKDLIALAAAIQKNEGDIIALEDRIVTLTGEQQQLTVRLEADYGSIGNLILALQRMRRTPPEALIIRPGAPLQTAQTAMLLESVLPAVSRRAEALSGDLQRLAVIKQTLQEDRATVLATKADLTQKRAAMDKLLKDREKLYAAAETGRAAAARDVQRLAAEANDIRDLMARLAEQQA
;
A
#
# COMPACT_ATOMS: atom_id res chain seq x y z
N MET A 1 84.12 25.61 80.58
CA MET A 1 82.64 25.51 80.53
C MET A 1 82.31 24.70 79.28
N ILE A 2 82.30 23.35 79.36
CA ILE A 2 81.10 22.50 79.57
C ILE A 2 80.20 22.59 78.31
N LEU A 3 79.85 21.58 77.49
CA LEU A 3 79.66 20.12 77.66
C LEU A 3 79.43 19.43 76.27
N ARG A 4 79.81 18.14 76.14
CA ARG A 4 79.23 16.94 75.44
C ARG A 4 78.10 17.11 74.38
N LEU A 5 77.80 16.21 73.42
CA LEU A 5 77.84 14.74 73.36
C LEU A 5 77.47 14.24 71.93
N ALA A 6 77.88 13.00 71.61
CA ALA A 6 77.52 12.09 70.51
C ALA A 6 76.12 12.19 69.86
N LEU A 7 76.01 11.80 68.57
CA LEU A 7 75.11 10.69 68.16
C LEU A 7 75.41 10.15 66.74
N ILE A 8 75.22 8.83 66.63
CA ILE A 8 75.43 7.90 65.51
C ILE A 8 74.13 7.74 64.69
N LEU A 9 74.27 7.30 63.43
CA LEU A 9 73.30 6.56 62.59
C LEU A 9 72.07 7.29 62.02
N MET A 10 71.96 7.32 60.70
CA MET A 10 70.94 6.54 59.95
C MET A 10 71.07 6.87 58.45
N LEU A 11 71.61 5.90 57.70
CA LEU A 11 71.65 5.89 56.25
C LEU A 11 70.22 5.67 55.73
N SER A 12 69.79 6.53 54.80
CA SER A 12 68.46 6.60 54.22
C SER A 12 67.82 5.26 53.87
N ILE A 13 66.61 5.06 54.40
CA ILE A 13 65.61 4.16 53.83
C ILE A 13 65.14 4.80 52.52
N ILE A 14 65.41 4.13 51.40
CA ILE A 14 64.75 4.40 50.12
C ILE A 14 63.43 3.60 50.12
N PRO A 15 62.25 4.21 50.09
CA PRO A 15 61.02 3.47 49.83
C PRO A 15 60.85 3.30 48.31
N ALA A 16 60.74 2.04 47.87
CA ALA A 16 60.31 1.62 46.54
C ALA A 16 58.76 1.71 46.42
N PRO A 17 58.14 1.63 45.22
CA PRO A 17 57.15 2.63 44.81
C PRO A 17 55.71 2.07 44.84
N LEU A 18 54.78 2.85 45.42
CA LEU A 18 53.34 2.54 45.49
C LEU A 18 52.56 2.80 44.17
N ALA A 19 53.23 3.14 43.07
CA ALA A 19 52.58 3.56 41.83
C ALA A 19 52.16 2.42 40.87
N HIS A 20 52.52 1.16 41.15
CA HIS A 20 52.44 0.06 40.17
C HIS A 20 51.07 -0.66 40.08
N ALA A 21 50.24 -0.64 41.12
CA ALA A 21 48.96 -1.36 41.13
C ALA A 21 47.81 -0.55 40.49
N THR A 22 47.86 0.78 40.63
CA THR A 22 46.80 1.68 40.15
C THR A 22 46.73 1.80 38.62
N ASP A 23 47.84 1.57 37.91
CA ASP A 23 47.88 1.65 36.45
C ASP A 23 47.30 0.39 35.77
N LEU A 24 47.49 -0.79 36.38
CA LEU A 24 47.00 -2.05 35.83
C LEU A 24 45.47 -2.18 35.94
N ASP A 25 44.91 -1.82 37.11
CA ASP A 25 43.47 -1.80 37.34
C ASP A 25 42.75 -0.81 36.42
N ALA A 26 43.38 0.35 36.15
CA ALA A 26 42.85 1.36 35.24
C ALA A 26 42.80 0.85 33.79
N VAL A 27 43.82 0.09 33.37
CA VAL A 27 43.88 -0.52 32.04
C VAL A 27 42.83 -1.63 31.89
N GLU A 28 42.66 -2.50 32.89
CA GLU A 28 41.63 -3.55 32.86
C GLU A 28 40.21 -2.97 32.78
N GLN A 29 39.90 -1.94 33.58
CA GLN A 29 38.61 -1.24 33.49
C GLN A 29 38.34 -0.64 32.12
N LYS A 30 39.39 -0.09 31.47
CA LYS A 30 39.28 0.50 30.14
C LYS A 30 39.03 -0.57 29.07
N LEU A 31 39.69 -1.71 29.18
CA LEU A 31 39.47 -2.88 28.32
C LEU A 31 38.05 -3.44 28.46
N GLU A 32 37.56 -3.57 29.69
CA GLU A 32 36.19 -4.05 29.93
C GLU A 32 35.12 -3.09 29.38
N SER A 33 35.28 -1.78 29.63
CA SER A 33 34.35 -0.76 29.14
C SER A 33 34.34 -0.68 27.60
N SER A 34 35.52 -0.76 26.98
CA SER A 34 35.68 -0.88 25.53
C SER A 34 34.96 -2.10 24.95
N ARG A 35 35.14 -3.27 25.59
CA ARG A 35 34.52 -4.52 25.15
C ARG A 35 32.99 -4.47 25.27
N LYS A 36 32.47 -3.85 26.33
CA LYS A 36 31.01 -3.60 26.48
C LYS A 36 30.49 -2.69 25.36
N GLN A 37 31.18 -1.57 25.08
CA GLN A 37 30.80 -0.65 24.01
C GLN A 37 30.79 -1.35 22.64
N GLN A 38 31.79 -2.19 22.33
CA GLN A 38 31.82 -2.95 21.09
C GLN A 38 30.62 -3.90 20.97
N LEU A 39 30.28 -4.63 22.03
CA LEU A 39 29.12 -5.54 22.03
C LEU A 39 27.80 -4.78 21.83
N GLU A 40 27.64 -3.63 22.46
CA GLU A 40 26.46 -2.76 22.28
C GLU A 40 26.36 -2.24 20.84
N GLN A 41 27.46 -1.76 20.26
CA GLN A 41 27.50 -1.29 18.87
C GLN A 41 27.20 -2.42 17.88
N GLU A 42 27.74 -3.62 18.11
CA GLU A 42 27.46 -4.79 17.26
C GLU A 42 25.98 -5.21 17.35
N ALA A 43 25.39 -5.16 18.54
CA ALA A 43 23.97 -5.42 18.74
C ALA A 43 23.09 -4.39 18.01
N GLN A 44 23.43 -3.09 18.11
CA GLN A 44 22.73 -2.03 17.38
C GLN A 44 22.84 -2.19 15.86
N ALA A 45 24.04 -2.50 15.34
CA ALA A 45 24.24 -2.75 13.92
C ALA A 45 23.40 -3.93 13.40
N LYS A 46 23.32 -5.02 14.18
CA LYS A 46 22.45 -6.17 13.87
C LYS A 46 20.96 -5.79 13.90
N ALA A 47 20.53 -4.99 14.88
CA ALA A 47 19.17 -4.50 14.98
C ALA A 47 18.78 -3.63 13.76
N HIS A 48 19.59 -2.62 13.42
CA HIS A 48 19.35 -1.77 12.26
C HIS A 48 19.31 -2.55 10.94
N LYS A 49 20.19 -3.55 10.77
CA LYS A 49 20.16 -4.42 9.60
C LYS A 49 18.84 -5.18 9.51
N LYS A 50 18.35 -5.72 10.64
CA LYS A 50 17.07 -6.45 10.69
C LYS A 50 15.90 -5.52 10.37
N GLU A 51 15.89 -4.32 10.91
CA GLU A 51 14.87 -3.29 10.63
C GLU A 51 14.86 -2.88 9.17
N LEU A 52 16.03 -2.68 8.56
CA LEU A 52 16.15 -2.36 7.13
C LEU A 52 15.62 -3.47 6.22
N GLU A 53 15.92 -4.73 6.54
CA GLU A 53 15.39 -5.87 5.78
C GLU A 53 13.86 -6.02 5.95
N ALA A 54 13.33 -5.75 7.15
CA ALA A 54 11.89 -5.71 7.37
C ALA A 54 11.23 -4.58 6.56
N ALA A 55 11.75 -3.35 6.65
CA ALA A 55 11.25 -2.21 5.90
C ALA A 55 11.29 -2.45 4.38
N LYS A 56 12.33 -3.12 3.87
CA LYS A 56 12.43 -3.51 2.45
C LYS A 56 11.30 -4.47 2.06
N LYS A 57 11.04 -5.49 2.88
CA LYS A 57 9.95 -6.46 2.61
C LYS A 57 8.59 -5.76 2.62
N ASP A 58 8.37 -4.88 3.59
CA ASP A 58 7.13 -4.12 3.72
C ASP A 58 6.93 -3.17 2.53
N LEU A 59 7.98 -2.49 2.06
CA LEU A 59 7.94 -1.65 0.85
C LEU A 59 7.59 -2.46 -0.39
N ILE A 60 8.18 -3.66 -0.57
CA ILE A 60 7.88 -4.53 -1.71
C ILE A 60 6.41 -4.99 -1.66
N ALA A 61 5.94 -5.42 -0.49
CA ALA A 61 4.56 -5.86 -0.30
C ALA A 61 3.57 -4.71 -0.58
N LEU A 62 3.89 -3.50 -0.10
CA LEU A 62 3.06 -2.32 -0.30
C LEU A 62 3.05 -1.86 -1.75
N ALA A 63 4.20 -1.88 -2.43
CA ALA A 63 4.29 -1.58 -3.87
C ALA A 63 3.48 -2.58 -4.71
N ALA A 64 3.56 -3.88 -4.39
CA ALA A 64 2.75 -4.90 -5.04
C ALA A 64 1.24 -4.68 -4.81
N ALA A 65 0.84 -4.29 -3.60
CA ALA A 65 -0.55 -3.96 -3.29
C ALA A 65 -1.03 -2.70 -4.02
N ILE A 66 -0.20 -1.66 -4.12
CA ILE A 66 -0.47 -0.44 -4.90
C ILE A 66 -0.67 -0.79 -6.37
N GLN A 67 0.25 -1.55 -6.97
CA GLN A 67 0.17 -1.95 -8.37
C GLN A 67 -1.08 -2.79 -8.65
N LYS A 68 -1.43 -3.69 -7.73
CA LYS A 68 -2.67 -4.47 -7.82
C LYS A 68 -3.90 -3.56 -7.81
N ASN A 69 -4.00 -2.64 -6.85
CA ASN A 69 -5.12 -1.70 -6.75
C ASN A 69 -5.24 -0.82 -8.01
N GLU A 70 -4.11 -0.38 -8.58
CA GLU A 70 -4.09 0.37 -9.84
C GLU A 70 -4.62 -0.46 -11.01
N GLY A 71 -4.19 -1.72 -11.12
CA GLY A 71 -4.72 -2.67 -12.11
C GLY A 71 -6.22 -2.92 -11.94
N ASP A 72 -6.67 -3.12 -10.71
CA ASP A 72 -8.09 -3.33 -10.37
C ASP A 72 -8.93 -2.09 -10.74
N ILE A 73 -8.43 -0.88 -10.49
CA ILE A 73 -9.08 0.38 -10.89
C ILE A 73 -9.21 0.46 -12.42
N ILE A 74 -8.14 0.19 -13.16
CA ILE A 74 -8.15 0.24 -14.63
C ILE A 74 -9.19 -0.73 -15.18
N ALA A 75 -9.19 -1.98 -14.69
CA ALA A 75 -10.15 -2.99 -15.14
C ALA A 75 -11.61 -2.60 -14.83
N LEU A 76 -11.86 -2.00 -13.66
CA LEU A 76 -13.19 -1.49 -13.30
C LEU A 76 -13.59 -0.29 -14.16
N GLU A 77 -12.69 0.64 -14.44
CA GLU A 77 -12.94 1.80 -15.29
C GLU A 77 -13.27 1.38 -16.74
N ASP A 78 -12.54 0.41 -17.31
CA ASP A 78 -12.81 -0.16 -18.63
C ASP A 78 -14.19 -0.85 -18.68
N ARG A 79 -14.53 -1.60 -17.63
CA ARG A 79 -15.85 -2.23 -17.50
C ARG A 79 -16.95 -1.17 -17.40
N ILE A 80 -16.75 -0.10 -16.64
CA ILE A 80 -17.70 1.02 -16.53
C ILE A 80 -17.92 1.67 -17.89
N VAL A 81 -16.86 1.91 -18.67
CA VAL A 81 -16.97 2.48 -20.02
C VAL A 81 -17.81 1.58 -20.93
N THR A 82 -17.51 0.27 -20.93
CA THR A 82 -18.24 -0.72 -21.72
C THR A 82 -19.72 -0.77 -21.35
N LEU A 83 -20.03 -0.93 -20.06
CA LEU A 83 -21.40 -0.99 -19.56
C LEU A 83 -22.16 0.32 -19.77
N THR A 84 -21.49 1.47 -19.71
CA THR A 84 -22.12 2.77 -20.02
C THR A 84 -22.49 2.86 -21.50
N GLY A 85 -21.64 2.36 -22.41
CA GLY A 85 -21.95 2.26 -23.84
C GLY A 85 -23.15 1.33 -24.10
N GLU A 86 -23.17 0.16 -23.46
CA GLU A 86 -24.31 -0.76 -23.54
C GLU A 86 -25.60 -0.12 -23.01
N GLN A 87 -25.53 0.57 -21.87
CA GLN A 87 -26.66 1.27 -21.27
C GLN A 87 -27.25 2.30 -22.25
N GLN A 88 -26.40 3.09 -22.91
CA GLN A 88 -26.84 4.11 -23.88
C GLN A 88 -27.52 3.47 -25.09
N GLN A 89 -26.90 2.45 -25.69
CA GLN A 89 -27.48 1.74 -26.83
C GLN A 89 -28.81 1.07 -26.50
N LEU A 90 -28.93 0.51 -25.29
CA LEU A 90 -30.16 -0.11 -24.81
C LEU A 90 -31.25 0.94 -24.57
N THR A 91 -30.89 2.08 -23.97
CA THR A 91 -31.83 3.18 -23.72
C THR A 91 -32.41 3.74 -25.03
N VAL A 92 -31.56 3.97 -26.05
CA VAL A 92 -32.02 4.43 -27.38
C VAL A 92 -32.98 3.43 -28.03
N ARG A 93 -32.70 2.12 -27.92
CA ARG A 93 -33.59 1.07 -28.44
C ARG A 93 -34.94 1.07 -27.73
N LEU A 94 -34.92 1.14 -26.39
CA LEU A 94 -36.12 1.21 -25.57
C LEU A 94 -36.99 2.42 -25.93
N GLU A 95 -36.38 3.59 -26.12
CA GLU A 95 -37.11 4.82 -26.54
C GLU A 95 -37.77 4.65 -27.91
N ALA A 96 -37.09 4.04 -28.87
CA ALA A 96 -37.65 3.73 -30.19
C ALA A 96 -38.82 2.72 -30.10
N ASP A 97 -38.71 1.73 -29.22
CA ASP A 97 -39.78 0.77 -28.95
C ASP A 97 -40.99 1.43 -28.28
N TYR A 98 -40.79 2.32 -27.32
CA TYR A 98 -41.85 3.11 -26.70
C TYR A 98 -42.63 3.94 -27.75
N GLY A 99 -41.93 4.62 -28.67
CA GLY A 99 -42.56 5.34 -29.77
C GLY A 99 -43.36 4.43 -30.70
N SER A 100 -42.82 3.25 -31.02
CA SER A 100 -43.48 2.26 -31.87
C SER A 100 -44.75 1.70 -31.23
N ILE A 101 -44.73 1.41 -29.93
CA ILE A 101 -45.89 0.94 -29.16
C ILE A 101 -46.97 2.03 -29.09
N GLY A 102 -46.58 3.29 -28.85
CA GLY A 102 -47.51 4.42 -28.87
C GLY A 102 -48.24 4.55 -30.21
N ASN A 103 -47.52 4.42 -31.32
CA ASN A 103 -48.10 4.43 -32.66
C ASN A 103 -49.08 3.27 -32.90
N LEU A 104 -48.74 2.06 -32.42
CA LEU A 104 -49.62 0.91 -32.50
C LEU A 104 -50.92 1.12 -31.70
N ILE A 105 -50.82 1.61 -30.46
CA ILE A 105 -51.99 1.91 -29.62
C ILE A 105 -52.88 2.96 -30.29
N LEU A 106 -52.29 4.02 -30.86
CA LEU A 106 -53.04 5.04 -31.60
C LEU A 106 -53.74 4.46 -32.84
N ALA A 107 -53.08 3.57 -33.58
CA ALA A 107 -53.68 2.90 -34.74
C ALA A 107 -54.88 2.01 -34.33
N LEU A 108 -54.73 1.22 -33.26
CA LEU A 108 -55.80 0.38 -32.71
C LEU A 108 -56.97 1.23 -32.18
N GLN A 109 -56.68 2.34 -31.51
CA GLN A 109 -57.71 3.25 -31.00
C GLN A 109 -58.47 3.94 -32.14
N ARG A 110 -57.80 4.35 -33.23
CA ARG A 110 -58.45 4.89 -34.43
C ARG A 110 -59.36 3.86 -35.07
N MET A 111 -58.88 2.62 -35.23
CA MET A 111 -59.67 1.51 -35.78
C MET A 111 -60.95 1.28 -34.98
N ARG A 112 -60.87 1.24 -33.64
CA ARG A 112 -62.03 1.13 -32.75
C ARG A 112 -63.01 2.32 -32.87
N ARG A 113 -62.51 3.53 -33.15
CA ARG A 113 -63.32 4.76 -33.26
C ARG A 113 -63.93 4.97 -34.65
N THR A 114 -63.52 4.22 -35.67
CA THR A 114 -64.21 4.16 -36.97
C THR A 114 -65.52 3.39 -36.79
N PRO A 115 -66.70 4.05 -36.80
CA PRO A 115 -67.96 3.38 -36.52
C PRO A 115 -68.29 2.35 -37.62
N PRO A 116 -68.77 1.15 -37.27
CA PRO A 116 -69.26 0.17 -38.25
C PRO A 116 -70.48 0.65 -39.06
N GLU A 117 -71.03 1.82 -38.75
CA GLU A 117 -72.23 2.38 -39.37
C GLU A 117 -72.04 2.67 -40.87
N ALA A 118 -70.79 2.87 -41.33
CA ALA A 118 -70.46 2.96 -42.76
C ALA A 118 -70.27 1.59 -43.45
N LEU A 119 -70.17 0.49 -42.69
CA LEU A 119 -69.91 -0.86 -43.18
C LEU A 119 -71.19 -1.70 -43.34
N ILE A 120 -72.24 -1.45 -42.57
CA ILE A 120 -73.47 -2.28 -42.58
C ILE A 120 -74.25 -2.15 -43.93
N ILE A 121 -74.06 -1.06 -44.67
CA ILE A 121 -74.86 -0.74 -45.88
C ILE A 121 -74.18 -1.19 -47.19
N ARG A 122 -72.95 -1.74 -47.16
CA ARG A 122 -72.20 -2.16 -48.37
C ARG A 122 -72.12 -3.68 -48.57
N PRO A 123 -72.45 -4.21 -49.77
CA PRO A 123 -72.15 -5.60 -50.11
C PRO A 123 -70.64 -5.84 -50.05
N GLY A 124 -70.20 -6.80 -49.23
CA GLY A 124 -68.79 -7.17 -49.01
C GLY A 124 -68.22 -6.89 -47.60
N ALA A 125 -68.96 -6.20 -46.74
CA ALA A 125 -68.51 -5.84 -45.38
C ALA A 125 -68.15 -7.04 -44.45
N PRO A 126 -68.83 -8.20 -44.49
CA PRO A 126 -68.45 -9.35 -43.67
C PRO A 126 -67.10 -9.94 -44.07
N LEU A 127 -66.80 -10.00 -45.38
CA LEU A 127 -65.53 -10.51 -45.90
C LEU A 127 -64.35 -9.60 -45.55
N GLN A 128 -64.54 -8.28 -45.65
CA GLN A 128 -63.53 -7.30 -45.25
C GLN A 128 -63.25 -7.36 -43.73
N THR A 129 -64.28 -7.65 -42.93
CA THR A 129 -64.15 -7.83 -41.48
C THR A 129 -63.37 -9.10 -41.15
N ALA A 130 -63.67 -10.22 -41.82
CA ALA A 130 -62.93 -11.47 -41.67
C ALA A 130 -61.45 -11.33 -42.10
N GLN A 131 -61.17 -10.64 -43.22
CA GLN A 131 -59.79 -10.36 -43.66
C GLN A 131 -59.03 -9.50 -42.65
N THR A 132 -59.69 -8.51 -42.04
CA THR A 132 -59.08 -7.67 -41.00
C THR A 132 -58.81 -8.46 -39.72
N ALA A 133 -59.72 -9.35 -39.32
CA ALA A 133 -59.53 -10.24 -38.17
C ALA A 133 -58.36 -11.22 -38.41
N MET A 134 -58.25 -11.81 -39.60
CA MET A 134 -57.13 -12.67 -39.97
C MET A 134 -55.79 -11.92 -39.98
N LEU A 135 -55.77 -10.68 -40.48
CA LEU A 135 -54.57 -9.82 -40.42
C LEU A 135 -54.19 -9.51 -38.96
N LEU A 136 -55.16 -9.22 -38.09
CA LEU A 136 -54.92 -8.95 -36.68
C LEU A 136 -54.40 -10.19 -35.93
N GLU A 137 -54.93 -11.37 -36.25
CA GLU A 137 -54.45 -12.66 -35.73
C GLU A 137 -53.00 -12.93 -36.11
N SER A 138 -52.57 -12.51 -37.31
CA SER A 138 -51.17 -12.63 -37.75
C SER A 138 -50.20 -11.67 -37.03
N VAL A 139 -50.69 -10.52 -36.56
CA VAL A 139 -49.88 -9.47 -35.93
C VAL A 139 -49.69 -9.70 -34.42
N LEU A 140 -50.68 -10.29 -33.75
CA LEU A 140 -50.66 -10.49 -32.31
C LEU A 140 -49.43 -11.27 -31.81
N PRO A 141 -48.99 -12.39 -32.45
CA PRO A 141 -47.77 -13.08 -32.04
C PRO A 141 -46.51 -12.23 -32.18
N ALA A 142 -46.44 -11.34 -33.18
CA ALA A 142 -45.31 -10.45 -33.36
C ALA A 142 -45.25 -9.37 -32.26
N VAL A 143 -46.41 -8.87 -31.82
CA VAL A 143 -46.52 -7.94 -30.69
C VAL A 143 -46.09 -8.63 -29.38
N SER A 144 -46.57 -9.84 -29.11
CA SER A 144 -46.15 -10.60 -27.91
C SER A 144 -44.65 -10.82 -27.87
N ARG A 145 -44.03 -11.27 -28.98
CA ARG A 145 -42.56 -11.42 -29.05
C ARG A 145 -41.82 -10.12 -28.79
N ARG A 146 -42.34 -8.98 -29.26
CA ARG A 146 -41.71 -7.68 -29.02
C ARG A 146 -41.88 -7.21 -27.58
N ALA A 147 -43.01 -7.50 -26.93
CA ALA A 147 -43.22 -7.24 -25.51
C ALA A 147 -42.29 -8.09 -24.62
N GLU A 148 -42.08 -9.36 -24.97
CA GLU A 148 -41.11 -10.23 -24.30
C GLU A 148 -39.68 -9.70 -24.44
N ALA A 149 -39.27 -9.30 -25.65
CA ALA A 149 -37.97 -8.68 -25.89
C ALA A 149 -37.78 -7.39 -25.09
N LEU A 150 -38.80 -6.51 -25.06
CA LEU A 150 -38.79 -5.27 -24.28
C LEU A 150 -38.65 -5.53 -22.78
N SER A 151 -39.35 -6.54 -22.26
CA SER A 151 -39.22 -6.97 -20.86
C SER A 151 -37.79 -7.42 -20.54
N GLY A 152 -37.19 -8.23 -21.42
CA GLY A 152 -35.80 -8.67 -21.30
C GLY A 152 -34.81 -7.50 -21.34
N ASP A 153 -35.01 -6.54 -22.24
CA ASP A 153 -34.17 -5.34 -22.35
C ASP A 153 -34.29 -4.45 -21.10
N LEU A 154 -35.48 -4.28 -20.53
CA LEU A 154 -35.67 -3.54 -19.27
C LEU A 154 -34.98 -4.23 -18.08
N GLN A 155 -35.07 -5.56 -17.99
CA GLN A 155 -34.35 -6.32 -16.97
C GLN A 155 -32.83 -6.17 -17.12
N ARG A 156 -32.32 -6.29 -18.35
CA ARG A 156 -30.90 -6.08 -18.65
C ARG A 156 -30.47 -4.66 -18.29
N LEU A 157 -31.27 -3.64 -18.59
CA LEU A 157 -30.97 -2.25 -18.22
C LEU A 157 -30.88 -2.08 -16.70
N ALA A 158 -31.78 -2.71 -15.95
CA ALA A 158 -31.76 -2.67 -14.48
C ALA A 158 -30.48 -3.28 -13.93
N VAL A 159 -30.07 -4.45 -14.44
CA VAL A 159 -28.82 -5.11 -14.05
C VAL A 159 -27.61 -4.23 -14.38
N ILE A 160 -27.53 -3.70 -15.61
CA ILE A 160 -26.43 -2.82 -16.02
C ILE A 160 -26.31 -1.60 -15.09
N LYS A 161 -27.45 -0.97 -14.75
CA LYS A 161 -27.46 0.19 -13.83
C LYS A 161 -26.98 -0.19 -12.44
N GLN A 162 -27.39 -1.34 -11.91
CA GLN A 162 -26.94 -1.82 -10.61
C GLN A 162 -25.43 -2.10 -10.63
N THR A 163 -24.93 -2.84 -11.62
CA THR A 163 -23.50 -3.13 -11.75
C THR A 163 -22.68 -1.86 -11.90
N LEU A 164 -23.15 -0.88 -12.68
CA LEU A 164 -22.46 0.42 -12.79
C LEU A 164 -22.40 1.18 -11.46
N GLN A 165 -23.43 1.10 -10.61
CA GLN A 165 -23.40 1.71 -9.29
C GLN A 165 -22.40 1.00 -8.37
N GLU A 166 -22.42 -0.33 -8.34
CA GLU A 166 -21.50 -1.14 -7.57
C GLU A 166 -20.05 -0.88 -7.99
N ASP A 167 -19.76 -0.92 -9.29
CA ASP A 167 -18.42 -0.70 -9.84
C ASP A 167 -17.88 0.69 -9.49
N ARG A 168 -18.71 1.73 -9.62
CA ARG A 168 -18.32 3.09 -9.24
C ARG A 168 -18.03 3.21 -7.75
N ALA A 169 -18.82 2.56 -6.91
CA ALA A 169 -18.57 2.52 -5.46
C ALA A 169 -17.26 1.78 -5.15
N THR A 170 -17.00 0.66 -5.82
CA THR A 170 -15.74 -0.09 -5.69
C THR A 170 -14.54 0.76 -6.13
N VAL A 171 -14.61 1.45 -7.28
CA VAL A 171 -13.54 2.35 -7.73
C VAL A 171 -13.23 3.43 -6.71
N LEU A 172 -14.26 4.06 -6.12
CA LEU A 172 -14.07 5.08 -5.08
C LEU A 172 -13.38 4.50 -3.84
N ALA A 173 -13.82 3.33 -3.37
CA ALA A 173 -13.22 2.64 -2.24
C ALA A 173 -11.75 2.25 -2.51
N THR A 174 -11.46 1.68 -3.69
CA THR A 174 -10.11 1.28 -4.08
C THR A 174 -9.18 2.48 -4.25
N LYS A 175 -9.67 3.62 -4.76
CA LYS A 175 -8.91 4.88 -4.83
C LYS A 175 -8.59 5.44 -3.44
N ALA A 176 -9.51 5.35 -2.49
CA ALA A 176 -9.26 5.75 -1.11
C ALA A 176 -8.18 4.87 -0.45
N ASP A 177 -8.28 3.55 -0.62
CA ASP A 177 -7.27 2.60 -0.13
C ASP A 177 -5.90 2.84 -0.80
N LEU A 178 -5.87 3.07 -2.11
CA LEU A 178 -4.65 3.41 -2.85
C LEU A 178 -3.96 4.66 -2.28
N THR A 179 -4.74 5.69 -1.93
CA THR A 179 -4.23 6.93 -1.32
C THR A 179 -3.60 6.65 0.04
N GLN A 180 -4.26 5.84 0.88
CA GLN A 180 -3.72 5.44 2.19
C GLN A 180 -2.43 4.63 2.04
N LYS A 181 -2.37 3.69 1.08
CA LYS A 181 -1.17 2.88 0.82
C LYS A 181 -0.01 3.72 0.30
N ARG A 182 -0.25 4.69 -0.58
CA ARG A 182 0.79 5.63 -1.03
C ARG A 182 1.35 6.46 0.13
N ALA A 183 0.48 6.98 1.00
CA ALA A 183 0.92 7.70 2.20
C ALA A 183 1.73 6.80 3.16
N ALA A 184 1.32 5.54 3.34
CA ALA A 184 2.09 4.56 4.12
C ALA A 184 3.45 4.27 3.49
N MET A 185 3.55 4.20 2.16
CA MET A 185 4.79 3.97 1.44
C MET A 185 5.75 5.15 1.61
N ASP A 186 5.26 6.37 1.47
CA ASP A 186 6.04 7.59 1.68
C ASP A 186 6.57 7.69 3.12
N LYS A 187 5.74 7.31 4.10
CA LYS A 187 6.17 7.23 5.50
C LYS A 187 7.28 6.19 5.68
N LEU A 188 7.09 4.98 5.15
CA LEU A 188 8.05 3.89 5.30
C LEU A 188 9.38 4.18 4.58
N LEU A 189 9.35 4.89 3.45
CA LEU A 189 10.55 5.39 2.77
C LEU A 189 11.32 6.38 3.66
N LYS A 190 10.63 7.37 4.24
CA LYS A 190 11.25 8.33 5.17
C LYS A 190 11.83 7.66 6.42
N ASP A 191 11.11 6.68 6.97
CA ASP A 191 11.59 5.94 8.15
C ASP A 191 12.82 5.10 7.79
N ARG A 192 12.84 4.47 6.62
CA ARG A 192 14.00 3.75 6.08
C ARG A 192 15.20 4.69 5.86
N GLU A 193 15.00 5.88 5.31
CA GLU A 193 16.06 6.88 5.13
C GLU A 193 16.69 7.28 6.48
N LYS A 194 15.86 7.53 7.50
CA LYS A 194 16.34 7.82 8.86
C LYS A 194 17.12 6.65 9.44
N LEU A 195 16.65 5.42 9.27
CA LEU A 195 17.34 4.21 9.72
C LEU A 195 18.70 4.04 9.03
N TYR A 196 18.80 4.30 7.73
CA TYR A 196 20.08 4.31 7.03
C TYR A 196 21.03 5.38 7.56
N ALA A 197 20.55 6.61 7.75
CA ALA A 197 21.37 7.68 8.30
C ALA A 197 21.89 7.34 9.71
N ALA A 198 21.01 6.81 10.57
CA ALA A 198 21.38 6.35 11.91
C ALA A 198 22.43 5.22 11.84
N ALA A 199 22.22 4.21 10.99
CA ALA A 199 23.16 3.12 10.81
C ALA A 199 24.54 3.58 10.29
N GLU A 200 24.57 4.55 9.38
CA GLU A 200 25.82 5.10 8.83
C GLU A 200 26.57 5.93 9.88
N THR A 201 25.87 6.78 10.64
CA THR A 201 26.48 7.53 11.75
C THR A 201 27.03 6.59 12.84
N GLY A 202 26.29 5.53 13.19
CA GLY A 202 26.74 4.50 14.13
C GLY A 202 27.98 3.76 13.62
N ARG A 203 28.03 3.44 12.32
CA ARG A 203 29.23 2.85 11.69
C ARG A 203 30.44 3.76 11.74
N ALA A 204 30.27 5.05 11.42
CA ALA A 204 31.34 6.02 11.47
C ALA A 204 31.86 6.22 12.90
N ALA A 205 30.98 6.24 13.90
CA ALA A 205 31.35 6.29 15.31
C ALA A 205 32.13 5.03 15.74
N ALA A 206 31.62 3.84 15.41
CA ALA A 206 32.28 2.58 15.72
C ALA A 206 33.68 2.47 15.08
N ALA A 207 33.86 2.94 13.84
CA ALA A 207 35.15 2.96 13.17
C ALA A 207 36.17 3.87 13.89
N ARG A 208 35.73 5.05 14.36
CA ARG A 208 36.57 5.96 15.16
C ARG A 208 36.93 5.36 16.51
N ASP A 209 35.99 4.68 17.16
CA ASP A 209 36.25 4.01 18.43
C ASP A 209 37.27 2.87 18.28
N VAL A 210 37.16 2.05 17.23
CA VAL A 210 38.15 1.00 16.94
C VAL A 210 39.55 1.60 16.71
N GLN A 211 39.66 2.72 15.99
CA GLN A 211 40.93 3.41 15.79
C GLN A 211 41.51 3.96 17.10
N ARG A 212 40.68 4.60 17.94
CA ARG A 212 41.08 5.10 19.25
C ARG A 212 41.55 3.97 20.16
N LEU A 213 40.80 2.88 20.23
CA LEU A 213 41.15 1.71 21.04
C LEU A 213 42.43 1.03 20.54
N ALA A 214 42.66 0.97 19.23
CA ALA A 214 43.91 0.46 18.67
C ALA A 214 45.12 1.36 19.04
N ALA A 215 44.95 2.68 19.01
CA ALA A 215 45.98 3.63 19.43
C ALA A 215 46.27 3.49 20.94
N GLU A 216 45.23 3.41 21.78
CA GLU A 216 45.37 3.21 23.22
C GLU A 216 46.05 1.86 23.55
N ALA A 217 45.73 0.79 22.84
CA ALA A 217 46.35 -0.52 23.03
C ALA A 217 47.84 -0.53 22.63
N ASN A 218 48.23 0.24 21.61
CA ASN A 218 49.63 0.42 21.24
C ASN A 218 50.39 1.22 22.31
N ASP A 219 49.78 2.26 22.87
CA ASP A 219 50.38 3.07 23.94
C ASP A 219 50.62 2.25 25.21
N ILE A 220 49.67 1.39 25.59
CA ILE A 220 49.82 0.45 26.72
C ILE A 220 50.94 -0.57 26.45
N ARG A 221 51.07 -1.06 25.21
CA ARG A 221 52.18 -1.95 24.82
C ARG A 221 53.53 -1.25 24.94
N ASP A 222 53.63 -0.01 24.48
CA ASP A 222 54.85 0.79 24.58
C ASP A 222 55.22 1.09 26.03
N LEU A 223 54.24 1.39 26.88
CA LEU A 223 54.42 1.55 28.33
C LEU A 223 54.96 0.27 28.98
N MET A 224 54.36 -0.88 28.68
CA MET A 224 54.79 -2.19 29.17
C MET A 224 56.23 -2.53 28.74
N ALA A 225 56.59 -2.22 27.49
CA ALA A 225 57.93 -2.45 26.97
C ALA A 225 58.98 -1.59 27.69
N ARG A 226 58.68 -0.31 27.93
CA ARG A 226 59.57 0.61 28.69
C ARG A 226 59.74 0.19 30.14
N LEU A 227 58.68 -0.31 30.77
CA LEU A 227 58.73 -0.86 32.13
C LEU A 227 59.60 -2.12 32.20
N ALA A 228 59.52 -3.00 31.20
CA ALA A 228 60.38 -4.19 31.12
C ALA A 228 61.87 -3.83 30.94
N GLU A 229 62.18 -2.78 30.16
CA GLU A 229 63.54 -2.26 30.00
C GLU A 229 64.12 -1.64 31.29
N GLN A 230 63.31 -1.00 32.13
CA GLN A 230 63.78 -0.44 33.41
C GLN A 230 64.00 -1.47 34.51
N GLN A 231 63.47 -2.68 34.36
CA GLN A 231 63.62 -3.79 35.32
C GLN A 231 64.74 -4.77 34.94
N ALA A 232 65.39 -4.60 33.79
CA ALA A 232 66.54 -5.39 33.33
C ALA A 232 67.87 -4.69 33.64
#